data_AF-A0A529PN27-F1
#
_entry.id   AF-A0A529PN27-F1
#
_cell.length_a   1.000
_cell.length_b   1.000
_cell.length_c   1.000
_cell.angle_alpha   90.00
_cell.angle_beta   90.00
_cell.angle_gamma   90.00
#
_symmetry.space_group_name_H-M   'P 1'
#
loop_
_entity.id
_entity.type
_entity.pdbx_description
1 polymer ?
#
loop_
_entity_poly.entity_id
_entity_poly.type
_entity_poly.pdbx_seq_one_letter_code
_entity_poly.pdbx_strand_id
1 'polypeptide(L)'
;LEAARTKNSRPHVVPLSPLAKTIIEALPKMHDADGNLSEYVFTTTATTPFSGFSNGKKALDKHCGEPALPDWHLHDLRRTCATELAKLGIKQEVTEAILNHKTGKVSGVAAIYNRYDYQDEKRDALEQWATRIQAITGNNVTILRKGSTI
;
A
#
# COMPACT_ATOMS: atom_id res chain seq x y z
N LEU A 1 1.92 13.03 -0.01
CA LEU A 1 3.36 13.28 -0.24
C LEU A 1 3.49 14.64 -0.89
N GLU A 2 4.28 15.53 -0.27
CA GLU A 2 4.62 16.84 -0.85
C GLU A 2 5.24 16.69 -2.24
N ALA A 3 5.02 17.69 -3.11
CA ALA A 3 5.52 17.68 -4.48
C ALA A 3 7.01 17.33 -4.57
N ALA A 4 7.82 17.88 -3.67
CA ALA A 4 9.27 17.64 -3.58
C ALA A 4 9.67 16.18 -3.31
N ARG A 5 8.76 15.36 -2.78
CA ARG A 5 8.99 13.93 -2.45
C ARG A 5 8.35 12.99 -3.47
N THR A 6 7.80 13.51 -4.56
CA THR A 6 7.20 12.71 -5.62
C THR A 6 8.05 12.80 -6.89
N LYS A 7 8.20 11.69 -7.61
CA LYS A 7 8.87 11.66 -8.92
C LYS A 7 8.24 12.62 -9.95
N ASN A 8 7.02 13.08 -9.67
CA ASN A 8 6.18 13.83 -10.59
C ASN A 8 6.04 15.31 -10.25
N SER A 9 6.66 15.78 -9.16
CA SER A 9 6.56 17.14 -8.64
C SER A 9 5.12 17.61 -8.41
N ARG A 10 4.21 16.67 -8.08
CA ARG A 10 2.81 16.94 -7.78
C ARG A 10 2.45 16.27 -6.45
N PRO A 11 1.71 16.93 -5.56
CA PRO A 11 1.23 16.29 -4.34
C PRO A 11 0.49 15.00 -4.68
N HIS A 12 0.95 13.88 -4.11
CA HIS A 12 0.31 12.59 -4.29
C HIS A 12 -0.41 12.22 -3.01
N VAL A 13 -1.73 12.14 -3.10
CA VAL A 13 -2.64 11.77 -2.01
C VAL A 13 -3.27 10.43 -2.34
N VAL A 14 -3.14 9.48 -1.42
CA VAL A 14 -3.77 8.17 -1.46
C VAL A 14 -4.72 8.10 -0.26
N PRO A 15 -6.04 8.05 -0.49
CA PRO A 15 -7.00 7.84 0.59
C PRO A 15 -6.72 6.52 1.32
N LEU A 16 -6.78 6.52 2.65
CA LEU A 16 -6.73 5.28 3.42
C LEU A 16 -8.14 4.74 3.59
N SER A 17 -8.38 3.50 3.16
CA SER A 17 -9.63 2.80 3.46
C SER A 17 -9.74 2.52 4.96
N PRO A 18 -10.96 2.28 5.50
CA PRO A 18 -11.14 1.92 6.90
C PRO A 18 -10.27 0.73 7.33
N LEU A 19 -10.16 -0.31 6.49
CA LEU A 19 -9.29 -1.47 6.74
C LEU A 19 -7.82 -1.08 6.91
N ALA A 20 -7.29 -0.25 6.00
CA ALA A 20 -5.90 0.20 6.07
C ALA A 20 -5.64 1.05 7.32
N LYS A 21 -6.60 1.92 7.68
CA LYS A 21 -6.55 2.72 8.90
C LYS A 21 -6.50 1.84 10.15
N THR A 22 -7.40 0.86 10.26
CA THR A 22 -7.42 -0.10 11.38
C THR A 22 -6.10 -0.85 11.52
N ILE A 23 -5.51 -1.31 10.40
CA ILE A 23 -4.21 -2.00 10.41
C ILE A 23 -3.11 -1.08 10.96
N ILE A 24 -3.06 0.18 10.51
CA ILE A 24 -2.05 1.15 10.95
C ILE A 24 -2.24 1.51 12.43
N GLU A 25 -3.48 1.71 12.88
CA GLU A 25 -3.79 2.06 14.27
C GLU A 25 -3.50 0.92 15.25
N ALA A 26 -3.54 -0.34 14.79
CA ALA A 26 -3.20 -1.50 15.58
C ALA A 26 -1.68 -1.72 15.75
N LEU A 27 -0.84 -0.98 15.02
CA LEU A 27 0.62 -1.13 15.12
C LEU A 27 1.13 -0.60 16.47
N PRO A 28 2.16 -1.24 17.06
CA PRO A 28 2.82 -0.71 18.25
C PRO A 28 3.41 0.68 17.99
N LYS A 29 3.11 1.63 18.86
CA LYS A 29 3.74 2.96 18.86
C LYS A 29 5.15 2.84 19.43
N MET A 30 6.15 3.10 18.60
CA MET A 30 7.54 3.01 19.02
C MET A 30 8.06 4.35 19.52
N HIS A 31 8.90 4.28 20.55
CA HIS A 31 9.54 5.44 21.16
C HIS A 31 11.05 5.30 21.02
N ASP A 32 11.74 6.43 20.89
CA ASP A 32 13.20 6.48 20.87
C ASP A 32 13.79 6.25 22.28
N ALA A 33 15.12 6.31 22.38
CA ALA A 33 15.83 6.12 23.65
C ALA A 33 15.49 7.18 24.71
N ASP A 34 15.05 8.36 24.27
CA ASP A 34 14.66 9.49 25.12
C ASP A 34 13.17 9.45 25.49
N GLY A 35 12.43 8.45 24.99
CA GLY A 35 10.99 8.25 25.25
C GLY A 35 10.07 9.06 24.34
N ASN A 36 10.58 9.72 23.29
CA ASN A 36 9.75 10.45 22.34
C ASN A 36 9.11 9.49 21.34
N LEU A 37 7.87 9.79 20.95
CA LEU A 37 7.16 9.03 19.92
C LEU A 37 7.86 9.19 18.56
N SER A 38 8.04 8.07 17.85
CA SER A 38 8.62 8.09 16.51
C SER A 38 7.81 8.93 15.51
N GLU A 39 8.50 9.68 14.67
CA GLU A 39 7.93 10.38 13.51
C GLU A 39 7.52 9.42 12.36
N TYR A 40 8.03 8.19 12.36
CA TYR A 40 7.78 7.21 11.31
C TYR A 40 6.69 6.23 11.72
N VAL A 41 5.69 6.05 10.84
CA VAL A 41 4.66 5.01 11.02
C VAL A 41 5.27 3.61 10.97
N PHE A 42 6.25 3.39 10.09
CA PHE A 42 6.96 2.13 9.95
C PHE A 42 8.44 2.32 10.23
N THR A 43 8.92 1.69 11.30
CA THR A 43 10.30 1.74 11.76
C THR A 43 10.60 0.52 12.63
N THR A 44 11.87 0.18 12.80
CA THR A 44 12.34 -0.83 13.76
C THR A 44 13.26 -0.25 14.84
N THR A 45 13.55 1.06 14.77
CA THR A 45 14.52 1.78 15.61
C THR A 45 13.93 3.03 16.28
N ALA A 46 12.69 3.41 15.92
CA ALA A 46 12.02 4.67 16.27
C ALA A 46 12.65 5.94 15.67
N THR A 47 13.90 5.89 15.22
CA THR A 47 14.65 7.05 14.72
C THR A 47 14.93 7.03 13.22
N THR A 48 14.75 5.89 12.56
CA THR A 48 14.98 5.75 11.11
C THR A 48 13.80 5.10 10.40
N PRO A 49 13.56 5.42 9.12
CA PRO A 49 12.50 4.77 8.35
C PRO A 49 12.80 3.28 8.15
N PHE A 50 11.75 2.48 7.99
CA PHE A 50 11.87 1.06 7.71
C PHE A 50 12.73 0.78 6.45
N SER A 51 13.77 -0.05 6.61
CA SER A 51 14.66 -0.49 5.53
C SER A 51 14.78 -2.02 5.43
N GLY A 52 14.14 -2.77 6.33
CA GLY A 52 14.27 -4.22 6.49
C GLY A 52 13.55 -5.08 5.44
N PHE A 53 13.40 -4.62 4.20
CA PHE A 53 12.58 -5.28 3.17
C PHE A 53 13.03 -6.70 2.85
N SER A 54 14.34 -6.95 2.72
CA SER A 54 14.85 -8.29 2.38
C SER A 54 14.56 -9.33 3.47
N ASN A 55 14.77 -8.97 4.74
CA ASN A 55 14.46 -9.83 5.87
C ASN A 55 12.94 -9.96 6.09
N GLY A 56 12.20 -8.88 5.89
CA GLY A 56 10.74 -8.87 5.93
C GLY A 56 10.12 -9.81 4.89
N LYS A 57 10.62 -9.79 3.64
CA LYS A 57 10.17 -10.70 2.57
C LYS A 57 10.42 -12.16 2.93
N LYS A 58 11.63 -12.49 3.40
CA LYS A 58 11.96 -13.86 3.86
C LYS A 58 11.05 -14.32 4.99
N ALA A 59 10.69 -13.43 5.92
CA ALA A 59 9.75 -13.77 6.99
C ALA A 59 8.33 -13.96 6.44
N LEU A 60 7.89 -13.11 5.51
CA LEU A 60 6.59 -13.21 4.87
C LEU A 60 6.44 -14.52 4.08
N ASP A 61 7.45 -14.92 3.30
CA ASP A 61 7.42 -16.17 2.55
C ASP A 61 7.15 -17.40 3.43
N LYS A 62 7.66 -17.42 4.66
CA LYS A 62 7.43 -18.53 5.61
C LYS A 62 5.98 -18.64 6.07
N HIS A 63 5.21 -17.57 5.93
CA HIS A 63 3.79 -17.51 6.28
C HIS A 63 2.87 -17.57 5.05
N CYS A 64 3.44 -17.53 3.84
CA CYS A 64 2.71 -17.82 2.62
C CYS A 64 2.42 -19.33 2.62
N GLY A 65 1.15 -19.70 2.43
CA GLY A 65 0.66 -21.07 2.64
C GLY A 65 1.28 -22.13 1.72
N GLU A 66 0.81 -23.37 1.89
CA GLU A 66 1.20 -24.52 1.07
C GLU A 66 0.20 -24.76 -0.08
N PRO A 67 0.66 -25.00 -1.32
CA PRO A 67 2.07 -24.98 -1.74
C PRO A 67 2.64 -23.56 -1.75
N ALA A 68 3.95 -23.46 -1.50
CA ALA A 68 4.68 -22.20 -1.57
C ALA A 68 4.36 -21.43 -2.85
N LEU A 69 4.22 -20.10 -2.72
CA LEU A 69 3.99 -19.24 -3.87
C LEU A 69 5.13 -19.35 -4.88
N PRO A 70 4.84 -19.30 -6.20
CA PRO A 70 5.88 -19.19 -7.22
C PRO A 70 6.70 -17.91 -7.00
N ASP A 71 7.85 -17.80 -7.68
CA ASP A 71 8.75 -16.66 -7.51
C ASP A 71 8.02 -15.32 -7.64
N TRP A 72 8.14 -14.50 -6.60
CA TRP A 72 7.42 -13.24 -6.48
C TRP A 72 8.22 -12.24 -5.61
N HIS A 73 7.99 -10.97 -5.88
CA HIS A 73 8.66 -9.85 -5.22
C HIS A 73 7.61 -8.94 -4.56
N LEU A 74 8.01 -8.16 -3.55
CA LEU A 74 7.09 -7.22 -2.88
C LEU A 74 6.39 -6.25 -3.85
N HIS A 75 7.02 -5.92 -4.98
CA HIS A 75 6.42 -5.08 -6.01
C HIS A 75 5.22 -5.74 -6.70
N ASP A 76 5.13 -7.07 -6.70
CA ASP A 76 4.00 -7.79 -7.27
C ASP A 76 2.71 -7.54 -6.46
N LEU A 77 2.77 -7.23 -5.16
CA LEU A 77 1.59 -6.79 -4.38
C LEU A 77 0.92 -5.57 -5.01
N ARG A 78 1.74 -4.64 -5.52
CA ARG A 78 1.24 -3.44 -6.20
C ARG A 78 0.67 -3.77 -7.58
N ARG A 79 1.27 -4.71 -8.31
CA ARG A 79 0.74 -5.19 -9.59
C ARG A 79 -0.60 -5.93 -9.40
N THR A 80 -0.69 -6.78 -8.38
CA THR A 80 -1.91 -7.46 -7.98
C THR A 80 -3.02 -6.47 -7.64
N CYS A 81 -2.72 -5.44 -6.84
CA CYS A 81 -3.68 -4.36 -6.57
C CYS A 81 -4.21 -3.71 -7.86
N ALA A 82 -3.32 -3.37 -8.81
CA ALA A 82 -3.72 -2.80 -10.10
C ALA A 82 -4.64 -3.73 -10.90
N THR A 83 -4.30 -5.03 -10.96
CA THR A 83 -5.10 -6.05 -11.65
C THR A 83 -6.45 -6.26 -10.99
N GLU A 84 -6.51 -6.31 -9.66
CA GLU A 84 -7.77 -6.51 -8.93
C GLU A 84 -8.68 -5.28 -9.03
N LEU A 85 -8.15 -4.06 -9.00
CA LEU A 85 -8.92 -2.84 -9.28
C LEU A 85 -9.53 -2.88 -10.68
N ALA A 86 -8.79 -3.37 -11.69
CA ALA A 86 -9.32 -3.54 -13.03
C ALA A 86 -10.45 -4.59 -13.09
N LYS A 87 -10.33 -5.70 -12.34
CA LYS A 87 -11.40 -6.71 -12.23
C LYS A 87 -12.66 -6.18 -11.54
N LEU A 88 -12.50 -5.24 -10.60
CA LEU A 88 -13.60 -4.52 -9.96
C LEU A 88 -14.25 -3.47 -10.89
N GLY A 89 -13.78 -3.33 -12.14
CA GLY A 89 -14.32 -2.35 -13.09
C GLY A 89 -13.84 -0.92 -12.86
N ILE A 90 -12.85 -0.71 -12.00
CA ILE A 90 -12.28 0.62 -11.75
C ILE A 90 -11.58 1.11 -13.02
N LYS A 91 -11.91 2.33 -13.43
CA LYS A 91 -11.35 2.95 -14.62
C LYS A 91 -9.83 3.02 -14.51
N GLN A 92 -9.13 2.73 -15.62
CA GLN A 92 -7.66 2.73 -15.65
C GLN A 92 -7.07 4.07 -15.15
N GLU A 93 -7.64 5.21 -15.52
CA GLU A 93 -7.17 6.53 -15.08
C GLU A 93 -7.15 6.70 -13.56
N VAL A 94 -8.15 6.14 -12.86
CA VAL A 94 -8.22 6.14 -11.40
C VAL A 94 -7.14 5.22 -10.83
N THR A 95 -6.99 4.01 -11.37
CA THR A 95 -5.92 3.08 -10.98
C THR A 95 -4.53 3.70 -11.16
N GLU A 96 -4.28 4.36 -12.29
CA GLU A 96 -3.01 5.05 -12.54
C GLU A 96 -2.80 6.22 -11.57
N ALA A 97 -3.86 6.95 -11.22
CA ALA A 97 -3.82 8.02 -10.22
C ALA A 97 -3.51 7.49 -8.80
N ILE A 98 -4.12 6.37 -8.38
CA ILE A 98 -3.80 5.66 -7.13
C ILE A 98 -2.32 5.26 -7.12
N LEU A 99 -1.84 4.77 -8.26
CA LEU A 99 -0.47 4.32 -8.40
C LEU A 99 0.52 5.48 -8.65
N ASN A 100 0.09 6.74 -8.77
CA ASN A 100 0.98 7.87 -9.14
C ASN A 100 1.76 7.61 -10.44
N HIS A 101 1.17 6.89 -11.37
CA HIS A 101 1.77 6.62 -12.66
C HIS A 101 1.59 7.82 -13.60
N LYS A 102 2.63 8.11 -14.39
CA LYS A 102 2.55 8.93 -15.60
C LYS A 102 2.62 7.99 -16.80
N THR A 103 1.53 7.29 -17.11
CA THR A 103 1.48 6.36 -18.25
C THR A 103 0.83 6.96 -19.48
N GLY A 104 1.10 6.35 -20.64
CA GLY A 104 0.72 6.80 -21.98
C GLY A 104 -0.77 7.08 -22.21
N LYS A 105 -1.69 6.53 -21.41
CA LYS A 105 -3.14 6.78 -21.56
C LYS A 105 -3.53 8.21 -21.21
N VAL A 106 -2.86 8.81 -20.23
CA VAL A 106 -2.94 10.24 -19.93
C VAL A 106 -1.57 10.83 -20.24
N SER A 107 -1.24 10.89 -21.53
CA SER A 107 0.01 11.46 -22.01
C SER A 107 -0.22 12.43 -23.17
N GLY A 108 0.81 13.19 -23.52
CA GLY A 108 0.72 14.21 -24.56
C GLY A 108 -0.35 15.25 -24.21
N VAL A 109 -1.22 15.55 -25.18
CA VAL A 109 -2.27 16.56 -25.04
C VAL A 109 -3.31 16.18 -23.96
N ALA A 110 -3.60 14.88 -23.77
CA ALA A 110 -4.55 14.44 -22.74
C ALA A 110 -4.08 14.78 -21.32
N ALA A 111 -2.77 14.77 -21.06
CA ALA A 111 -2.18 15.19 -19.78
C ALA A 111 -2.25 16.70 -19.53
N ILE A 112 -2.42 17.51 -20.58
CA ILE A 112 -2.61 18.97 -20.45
C ILE A 112 -4.00 19.27 -19.89
N TYR A 113 -5.00 18.48 -20.31
CA TYR A 113 -6.40 18.66 -19.93
C TYR A 113 -6.80 17.90 -18.67
N ASN A 114 -6.26 16.70 -18.46
CA ASN A 114 -6.59 15.90 -17.29
C ASN A 114 -5.77 16.35 -16.06
N ARG A 115 -6.26 17.40 -15.40
CA ARG A 115 -5.73 17.92 -14.13
C ARG A 115 -6.49 17.41 -12.90
N TYR A 116 -7.55 16.65 -13.13
CA TYR A 116 -8.36 16.08 -12.08
C TYR A 116 -7.56 15.01 -11.34
N ASP A 117 -7.59 15.04 -10.01
CA ASP A 117 -6.78 14.20 -9.14
C ASP A 117 -7.54 12.97 -8.61
N TYR A 118 -8.81 12.85 -9.01
CA TYR A 118 -9.69 11.70 -8.78
C TYR A 118 -9.86 11.34 -7.30
N GLN A 119 -9.88 12.31 -6.38
CA GLN A 119 -9.89 11.99 -4.93
C GLN A 119 -11.06 11.10 -4.53
N ASP A 120 -12.26 11.40 -5.02
CA ASP A 120 -13.46 10.67 -4.67
C ASP A 120 -13.45 9.27 -5.31
N GLU A 121 -13.04 9.16 -6.57
CA GLU A 121 -12.93 7.87 -7.26
C GLU A 121 -11.81 7.00 -6.67
N LYS A 122 -10.69 7.59 -6.26
CA LYS A 122 -9.62 6.87 -5.55
C LYS A 122 -10.12 6.31 -4.22
N ARG A 123 -10.93 7.09 -3.49
CA ARG A 123 -11.51 6.66 -2.21
C ARG A 123 -12.43 5.48 -2.42
N ASP A 124 -13.40 5.62 -3.32
CA ASP A 124 -14.35 4.56 -3.66
C ASP A 124 -13.62 3.29 -4.14
N ALA A 125 -12.67 3.42 -5.05
CA ALA A 125 -11.87 2.29 -5.54
C ALA A 125 -11.11 1.55 -4.43
N LEU A 126 -10.49 2.28 -3.50
CA LEU A 126 -9.74 1.69 -2.39
C LEU A 126 -10.65 1.09 -1.30
N GLU A 127 -11.88 1.59 -1.15
CA GLU A 127 -12.91 1.00 -0.28
C GLU A 127 -13.46 -0.30 -0.89
N GLN A 128 -13.73 -0.33 -2.19
CA GLN A 128 -14.11 -1.55 -2.91
C GLN A 128 -13.01 -2.61 -2.82
N TRP A 129 -11.74 -2.21 -3.01
CA TRP A 129 -10.60 -3.11 -2.86
C TRP A 129 -10.47 -3.66 -1.43
N ALA A 130 -10.63 -2.81 -0.42
CA ALA A 130 -10.63 -3.25 0.97
C ALA A 130 -11.75 -4.27 1.27
N THR A 131 -12.95 -4.01 0.77
CA THR A 131 -14.10 -4.94 0.88
C THR A 131 -13.77 -6.29 0.24
N ARG A 132 -13.13 -6.28 -0.94
CA ARG A 132 -12.68 -7.50 -1.62
C ARG A 132 -11.65 -8.27 -0.79
N ILE A 133 -10.66 -7.60 -0.21
CA ILE A 133 -9.67 -8.23 0.67
C ILE A 133 -10.35 -8.89 1.88
N GLN A 134 -11.28 -8.18 2.54
CA GLN A 134 -12.02 -8.71 3.68
C GLN A 134 -12.83 -9.96 3.29
N ALA A 135 -13.47 -9.94 2.12
CA ALA A 135 -14.22 -11.09 1.62
C ALA A 135 -13.34 -12.32 1.33
N ILE A 136 -12.08 -12.14 0.91
CA ILE A 136 -11.14 -13.25 0.65
C ILE A 136 -10.53 -13.79 1.95
N THR A 137 -10.25 -12.91 2.91
CA THR A 137 -9.61 -13.28 4.17
C THR A 137 -10.58 -13.86 5.19
N GLY A 138 -11.85 -13.42 5.21
CA GLY A 138 -12.78 -13.85 6.26
C GLY A 138 -12.18 -13.56 7.65
N ASN A 139 -12.04 -14.59 8.49
CA ASN A 139 -11.44 -14.48 9.84
C ASN A 139 -9.95 -14.94 9.92
N ASN A 140 -9.25 -15.09 8.80
CA ASN A 140 -7.89 -15.66 8.76
C ASN A 140 -6.73 -14.66 8.81
N VAL A 141 -6.98 -13.42 9.26
CA VAL A 141 -5.95 -12.37 9.33
C VAL A 141 -5.13 -12.53 10.62
N THR A 142 -3.85 -12.87 10.46
CA THR A 142 -2.91 -13.02 11.58
C THR A 142 -1.83 -11.95 11.53
N ILE A 143 -1.59 -11.28 12.66
CA ILE A 143 -0.43 -10.38 12.80
C ILE A 143 0.82 -11.23 12.94
N LEU A 144 1.76 -11.06 11.99
CA LEU A 144 3.06 -11.72 12.05
C LEU A 144 3.94 -11.02 13.09
N ARG A 145 4.25 -11.69 14.19
CA ARG A 145 5.18 -11.19 15.22
C ARG A 145 6.51 -11.93 15.12
N LYS A 146 7.60 -11.23 15.40
CA LYS A 146 8.93 -11.84 15.50
C LYS A 146 8.90 -12.89 16.62
N GLY A 147 9.05 -14.17 16.27
CA GLY A 147 9.00 -15.30 17.21
C GLY A 147 7.67 -16.03 17.30
N SER A 148 6.65 -15.67 16.51
CA SER A 148 5.46 -16.49 16.35
C SER A 148 5.82 -17.75 15.54
N THR A 149 5.88 -18.90 16.20
CA THR A 149 5.86 -20.21 15.55
C THR A 149 4.44 -20.48 15.06
N ILE A 150 4.29 -20.94 13.82
CA ILE A 150 3.05 -21.58 13.35
C ILE A 150 3.06 -23.03 13.82
#